data_AF-A0A430HNS5-F1
#
_entry.id   AF-A0A430HNS5-F1
#
_cell.length_a   1.000
_cell.length_b   1.000
_cell.length_c   1.000
_cell.angle_alpha   90.00
_cell.angle_beta   90.00
_cell.angle_gamma   90.00
#
_symmetry.space_group_name_H-M   'P 1'
#
loop_
_entity.id
_entity.type
_entity.pdbx_description
1 polymer ?
#
loop_
_entity_poly.entity_id
_entity_poly.type
_entity_poly.pdbx_seq_one_letter_code
_entity_poly.pdbx_strand_id
1 'polypeptide(L)'
;MADTPKPKAKPAKPGKAAYSGPALTEENLPAYDKAELASERALRAKVEECKVAAKAAKGEIEKLTAEKKALDPKAADFKAKSKEIGDKIKGLQGVAKKTCKLSHPGCVASDKSTRVPMPSSITDNINKDAGTNIDFDKLSAWEGGAYTQGYIPWWPHMKGDTPTIQAMSDSSGTVGPRIKGDLGGEAKNKSGATVGVGVDLGQSSAAGFGRVLDKSNKKADGLTEDELKALKAKIEPYFNKQGGEACKYLQDHPLNLTEKEINFLNKAAHEDALDTAKSSYANWVKENKEVNAKKFTELTREQQTALLSNGYQYGSPKKALIEAIVTGDRDKIPAKIRERDYLFNAMPAVEKKPAAPATPAAPAAEKKP
;
A
#
# COMPACT_ATOMS: atom_id res chain seq x y z
N MET A 1 44.67 -27.29 -46.04
CA MET A 1 44.00 -26.11 -45.47
C MET A 1 42.53 -26.46 -45.36
N ALA A 2 42.05 -26.69 -44.14
CA ALA A 2 40.67 -27.12 -43.89
C ALA A 2 39.78 -25.87 -43.78
N ASP A 3 38.71 -25.85 -44.57
CA ASP A 3 37.74 -24.76 -44.62
C ASP A 3 36.72 -24.94 -43.49
N THR A 4 36.70 -24.00 -42.55
CA THR A 4 35.82 -24.02 -41.38
C THR A 4 34.41 -23.53 -41.77
N PRO A 5 33.32 -24.24 -41.44
CA PRO A 5 31.98 -23.77 -41.75
C PRO A 5 31.60 -22.56 -40.89
N LYS A 6 31.13 -21.48 -41.52
CA LYS A 6 30.57 -20.30 -40.84
C LYS A 6 29.36 -20.68 -39.96
N PRO A 7 29.21 -20.09 -38.76
CA PRO A 7 28.10 -20.38 -37.87
C PRO A 7 26.77 -19.85 -38.45
N LYS A 8 25.74 -20.70 -38.44
CA LYS A 8 24.37 -20.33 -38.81
C LYS A 8 23.85 -19.25 -37.85
N ALA A 9 23.38 -18.13 -38.41
CA ALA A 9 22.72 -17.07 -37.67
C ALA A 9 21.50 -17.62 -36.92
N LYS A 10 21.39 -17.28 -35.62
CA LYS A 10 20.19 -17.59 -34.83
C LYS A 10 18.98 -16.87 -35.44
N PRO A 11 17.79 -17.52 -35.51
CA PRO A 11 16.58 -16.84 -35.92
C PRO A 11 16.30 -15.67 -34.97
N ALA A 12 16.09 -14.49 -35.53
CA ALA A 12 15.67 -13.32 -34.78
C ALA A 12 14.36 -13.63 -34.05
N LYS A 13 14.30 -13.32 -32.75
CA LYS A 13 13.03 -13.36 -32.00
C LYS A 13 12.03 -12.45 -32.74
N PRO A 14 10.77 -12.88 -32.95
CA PRO A 14 9.76 -11.98 -33.48
C PRO A 14 9.67 -10.77 -32.55
N GLY A 15 9.95 -9.58 -33.10
CA GLY A 15 9.83 -8.34 -32.37
C GLY A 15 8.38 -8.19 -31.91
N LYS A 16 8.18 -8.04 -30.59
CA LYS A 16 6.87 -7.66 -30.06
C LYS A 16 6.56 -6.27 -30.64
N ALA A 17 5.52 -6.18 -31.46
CA ALA A 17 5.02 -4.91 -31.95
C ALA A 17 4.70 -4.02 -30.74
N ALA A 18 5.40 -2.90 -30.60
CA ALA A 18 5.03 -1.87 -29.64
C ALA A 18 3.64 -1.36 -30.04
N TYR A 19 2.70 -1.36 -29.11
CA TYR A 19 1.39 -0.76 -29.33
C TYR A 19 1.59 0.74 -29.66
N SER A 20 1.27 1.12 -30.90
CA SER A 20 1.39 2.49 -31.41
C SER A 20 0.06 3.26 -31.35
N GLY A 21 -0.85 2.84 -30.46
CA GLY A 21 -2.14 3.50 -30.33
C GLY A 21 -1.99 4.94 -29.79
N PRO A 22 -2.98 5.81 -30.07
CA PRO A 22 -2.97 7.18 -29.58
C PRO A 22 -2.87 7.21 -28.04
N ALA A 23 -2.21 8.25 -27.50
CA ALA A 23 -2.22 8.50 -26.07
C ALA A 23 -3.67 8.55 -25.57
N LEU A 24 -3.95 7.91 -24.44
CA LEU A 24 -5.31 7.97 -23.91
C LEU A 24 -5.60 9.37 -23.37
N THR A 25 -6.69 9.94 -23.86
CA THR A 25 -7.42 11.10 -23.35
C THR A 25 -8.72 10.60 -22.71
N GLU A 26 -9.46 11.46 -22.03
CA GLU A 26 -10.73 11.04 -21.44
C GLU A 26 -11.71 10.49 -22.51
N GLU A 27 -11.70 11.05 -23.71
CA GLU A 27 -12.58 10.70 -24.82
C GLU A 27 -12.37 9.27 -25.32
N ASN A 28 -11.13 8.78 -25.29
CA ASN A 28 -10.77 7.44 -25.78
C ASN A 28 -10.51 6.43 -24.65
N LEU A 29 -10.74 6.80 -23.38
CA LEU A 29 -10.72 5.86 -22.26
C LEU A 29 -11.72 4.70 -22.49
N PRO A 30 -11.37 3.47 -22.07
CA PRO A 30 -12.33 2.38 -21.97
C PRO A 30 -13.54 2.76 -21.09
N ALA A 31 -14.71 2.17 -21.38
CA ALA A 31 -15.95 2.50 -20.67
C ALA A 31 -15.86 2.27 -19.15
N TYR A 32 -15.14 1.24 -18.71
CA TYR A 32 -14.94 0.96 -17.28
C TYR A 32 -14.15 2.09 -16.60
N ASP A 33 -13.08 2.61 -17.22
CA ASP A 33 -12.26 3.69 -16.64
C ASP A 33 -13.04 5.01 -16.61
N LYS A 34 -13.90 5.26 -17.61
CA LYS A 34 -14.81 6.42 -17.62
C LYS A 34 -15.81 6.39 -16.47
N ALA A 35 -16.39 5.23 -16.18
CA ALA A 35 -17.36 5.08 -15.09
C ALA A 35 -16.73 5.32 -13.72
N GLU A 36 -15.51 4.80 -13.50
CA GLU A 36 -14.76 5.02 -12.26
C GLU A 36 -14.34 6.48 -12.09
N LEU A 37 -13.87 7.11 -13.16
CA LEU A 37 -13.55 8.54 -13.17
C LEU A 37 -14.75 9.42 -12.81
N ALA A 38 -15.91 9.13 -13.38
CA ALA A 38 -17.14 9.86 -13.09
C ALA A 38 -17.55 9.71 -11.61
N SER A 39 -17.41 8.51 -11.06
CA SER A 39 -17.73 8.22 -9.65
C SER A 39 -16.83 9.00 -8.69
N GLU A 40 -15.53 9.08 -8.97
CA GLU A 40 -14.56 9.87 -8.19
C GLU A 40 -14.89 11.38 -8.25
N ARG A 41 -15.19 11.92 -9.45
CA ARG A 41 -15.59 13.33 -9.59
C ARG A 41 -16.86 13.65 -8.80
N ALA A 42 -17.85 12.76 -8.81
CA ALA A 42 -19.06 12.93 -8.02
C ALA A 42 -18.79 12.95 -6.51
N LEU A 43 -17.86 12.13 -6.02
CA LEU A 43 -17.43 12.15 -4.62
C LEU A 43 -16.70 13.45 -4.26
N ARG A 44 -15.80 13.93 -5.12
CA ARG A 44 -15.13 15.22 -4.94
C ARG A 44 -16.10 16.39 -4.92
N ALA A 45 -17.07 16.41 -5.82
CA ALA A 45 -18.11 17.42 -5.85
C ALA A 45 -18.88 17.46 -4.51
N LYS A 46 -19.28 16.30 -3.97
CA LYS A 46 -19.92 16.19 -2.65
C LYS A 46 -19.02 16.68 -1.51
N VAL A 47 -17.73 16.39 -1.57
CA VAL A 47 -16.74 16.89 -0.59
C VAL A 47 -16.63 18.41 -0.66
N GLU A 48 -16.55 19.00 -1.86
CA GLU A 48 -16.49 20.45 -2.04
C GLU A 48 -17.79 21.14 -1.63
N GLU A 49 -18.95 20.60 -1.98
CA GLU A 49 -20.25 21.09 -1.50
C GLU A 49 -20.31 21.10 0.03
N CYS A 50 -19.84 20.03 0.69
CA CYS A 50 -19.74 19.98 2.13
C CYS A 50 -18.81 21.07 2.68
N LYS A 51 -17.64 21.28 2.06
CA LYS A 51 -16.67 22.30 2.50
C LYS A 51 -17.23 23.70 2.35
N VAL A 52 -17.91 23.99 1.23
CA VAL A 52 -18.58 25.27 0.98
C VAL A 52 -19.66 25.51 2.04
N ALA A 53 -20.52 24.51 2.30
CA ALA A 53 -21.56 24.61 3.33
C ALA A 53 -20.98 24.81 4.73
N ALA A 54 -19.92 24.07 5.09
CA ALA A 54 -19.24 24.22 6.38
C ALA A 54 -18.58 25.59 6.53
N LYS A 55 -17.97 26.13 5.46
CA LYS A 55 -17.38 27.48 5.44
C LYS A 55 -18.44 28.56 5.57
N ALA A 56 -19.56 28.44 4.84
CA ALA A 56 -20.68 29.37 4.93
C ALA A 56 -21.28 29.38 6.34
N ALA A 57 -21.49 28.20 6.94
CA ALA A 57 -21.99 28.07 8.31
C ALA A 57 -21.04 28.72 9.34
N LYS A 58 -19.72 28.58 9.17
CA LYS A 58 -18.74 29.27 10.03
C LYS A 58 -18.83 30.79 9.92
N GLY A 59 -18.87 31.32 8.69
CA GLY A 59 -19.00 32.76 8.46
C GLY A 59 -20.30 33.33 9.02
N GLU A 60 -21.40 32.57 8.94
CA GLU A 60 -22.69 32.99 9.52
C GLU A 60 -22.69 32.95 11.05
N ILE A 61 -22.06 31.93 11.66
CA ILE A 61 -21.87 31.88 13.12
C ILE A 61 -21.05 33.09 13.60
N GLU A 62 -20.01 33.50 12.88
CA GLU A 62 -19.21 34.68 13.20
C GLU A 62 -20.04 35.96 13.17
N LYS A 63 -20.86 36.16 12.11
CA LYS A 63 -21.78 37.29 12.00
C LYS A 63 -22.81 37.32 13.12
N LEU A 64 -23.50 36.21 13.37
CA LEU A 64 -24.50 36.09 14.44
C LEU A 64 -23.87 36.30 15.83
N THR A 65 -22.63 35.86 16.03
CA THR A 65 -21.90 36.11 17.28
C THR A 65 -21.58 37.59 17.47
N ALA A 66 -21.19 38.29 16.40
CA ALA A 66 -20.97 39.73 16.42
C ALA A 66 -22.28 40.50 16.67
N GLU A 67 -23.37 40.12 16.00
CA GLU A 67 -24.71 40.70 16.20
C GLU A 67 -25.18 40.52 17.65
N LYS A 68 -25.04 39.32 18.21
CA LYS A 68 -25.39 39.03 19.61
C LYS A 68 -24.63 39.92 20.60
N LYS A 69 -23.34 40.19 20.33
CA LYS A 69 -22.50 41.07 21.16
C LYS A 69 -22.88 42.55 21.04
N ALA A 70 -23.44 42.96 19.90
CA ALA A 70 -23.85 44.33 19.64
C ALA A 70 -25.26 44.67 20.17
N LEU A 71 -26.02 43.68 20.67
CA LEU A 71 -27.35 43.91 21.26
C LEU A 71 -27.24 44.78 22.53
N ASP A 72 -28.13 45.78 22.64
CA ASP A 72 -28.26 46.59 23.86
C ASP A 72 -28.87 45.75 25.00
N PRO A 73 -28.15 45.51 26.11
CA PRO A 73 -28.66 44.75 27.26
C PRO A 73 -29.89 45.38 27.93
N LYS A 74 -30.15 46.67 27.70
CA LYS A 74 -31.27 47.43 28.29
C LYS A 74 -32.51 47.43 27.41
N ALA A 75 -32.44 46.93 26.18
CA ALA A 75 -33.58 46.84 25.29
C ALA A 75 -34.63 45.84 25.84
N ALA A 76 -35.92 46.20 25.78
CA ALA A 76 -37.01 45.37 26.31
C ALA A 76 -37.10 43.98 25.65
N ASP A 77 -36.61 43.84 24.43
CA ASP A 77 -36.61 42.61 23.63
C ASP A 77 -35.26 41.85 23.64
N PHE A 78 -34.27 42.32 24.41
CA PHE A 78 -32.92 41.75 24.46
C PHE A 78 -32.93 40.22 24.68
N LYS A 79 -33.72 39.76 25.66
CA LYS A 79 -33.79 38.33 26.03
C LYS A 79 -34.33 37.47 24.89
N ALA A 80 -35.30 37.97 24.13
CA ALA A 80 -35.89 37.27 22.99
C ALA A 80 -34.89 37.20 21.82
N LYS A 81 -34.31 38.34 21.42
CA LYS A 81 -33.31 38.40 20.33
C LYS A 81 -32.04 37.60 20.62
N SER A 82 -31.51 37.72 21.84
CA SER A 82 -30.31 36.99 22.26
C SER A 82 -30.53 35.46 22.24
N LYS A 83 -31.74 35.01 22.57
CA LYS A 83 -32.13 33.60 22.48
C LYS A 83 -32.26 33.14 21.02
N GLU A 84 -32.97 33.90 20.18
CA GLU A 84 -33.16 33.60 18.76
C GLU A 84 -31.80 33.45 18.04
N ILE A 85 -30.89 34.39 18.25
CA ILE A 85 -29.53 34.33 17.68
C ILE A 85 -28.77 33.11 18.23
N GLY A 86 -28.93 32.80 19.52
CA GLY A 86 -28.35 31.61 20.13
C GLY A 86 -28.83 30.30 19.49
N ASP A 87 -30.13 30.20 19.21
CA ASP A 87 -30.75 29.05 18.59
C ASP A 87 -30.28 28.89 17.13
N LYS A 88 -30.16 30.00 16.38
CA LYS A 88 -29.59 30.02 15.02
C LYS A 88 -28.13 29.53 15.00
N ILE A 89 -27.29 30.03 15.91
CA ILE A 89 -25.90 29.58 16.05
C ILE A 89 -25.86 28.07 16.34
N LYS A 90 -26.69 27.58 17.26
CA LYS A 90 -26.75 26.16 17.62
C LYS A 90 -27.15 25.29 16.42
N GLY A 91 -28.10 25.73 15.60
CA GLY A 91 -28.48 25.04 14.36
C GLY A 91 -27.34 24.93 13.34
N LEU A 92 -26.49 25.95 13.24
CA LEU A 92 -25.36 25.99 12.30
C LEU A 92 -24.12 25.22 12.78
N GLN A 93 -23.96 25.02 14.09
CA GLN A 93 -22.79 24.34 14.66
C GLN A 93 -22.57 22.93 14.11
N GLY A 94 -23.64 22.17 13.84
CA GLY A 94 -23.53 20.83 13.26
C GLY A 94 -22.94 20.84 11.84
N VAL A 95 -23.34 21.82 11.03
CA VAL A 95 -22.84 22.00 9.65
C VAL A 95 -21.39 22.51 9.67
N ALA A 96 -21.09 23.50 10.52
CA ALA A 96 -19.77 24.09 10.65
C ALA A 96 -18.68 23.09 11.13
N LYS A 97 -19.07 22.10 11.95
CA LYS A 97 -18.16 21.07 12.49
C LYS A 97 -18.10 19.79 11.64
N LYS A 98 -18.88 19.71 10.56
CA LYS A 98 -18.93 18.50 9.72
C LYS A 98 -17.55 18.23 9.12
N THR A 99 -17.04 17.01 9.31
CA THR A 99 -15.81 16.58 8.66
C THR A 99 -16.14 16.25 7.21
N CYS A 100 -15.73 17.11 6.28
CA CYS A 100 -15.95 16.93 4.85
C CYS A 100 -14.92 15.98 4.23
N LYS A 101 -14.78 14.79 4.81
CA LYS A 101 -14.02 13.69 4.27
C LYS A 101 -14.99 12.56 3.98
N LEU A 102 -15.11 12.17 2.72
CA LEU A 102 -15.76 10.93 2.36
C LEU A 102 -14.68 9.85 2.35
N SER A 103 -14.96 8.71 2.97
CA SER A 103 -14.13 7.52 2.78
C SER A 103 -14.30 7.08 1.34
N HIS A 104 -13.18 6.70 0.70
CA HIS A 104 -13.16 6.13 -0.64
C HIS A 104 -13.24 4.60 -0.48
N PRO A 105 -14.43 3.95 -0.44
CA PRO A 105 -14.49 2.50 -0.40
C PRO A 105 -13.87 1.99 -1.70
N GLY A 106 -12.83 1.14 -1.66
CA GLY A 106 -12.26 0.55 -2.88
C GLY A 106 -13.36 0.11 -3.87
N CYS A 107 -13.09 0.20 -5.18
CA CYS A 107 -14.12 0.03 -6.20
C CYS A 107 -14.99 -1.24 -6.05
N VAL A 108 -14.37 -2.33 -5.57
CA VAL A 108 -15.05 -3.42 -4.87
C VAL A 108 -14.51 -3.45 -3.44
N ALA A 109 -15.35 -3.08 -2.47
CA ALA A 109 -14.92 -2.91 -1.09
C ALA A 109 -14.81 -4.25 -0.35
N SER A 110 -13.84 -4.34 0.56
CA SER A 110 -13.63 -5.50 1.43
C SER A 110 -14.50 -5.50 2.69
N ASP A 111 -15.26 -4.43 2.93
CA ASP A 111 -16.07 -4.22 4.14
C ASP A 111 -17.22 -5.22 4.28
N LYS A 112 -17.68 -5.80 3.17
CA LYS A 112 -18.70 -6.86 3.14
C LYS A 112 -18.13 -8.28 3.14
N SER A 113 -16.81 -8.42 3.10
CA SER A 113 -16.13 -9.70 2.98
C SER A 113 -15.89 -10.32 4.35
N THR A 114 -16.05 -11.65 4.44
CA THR A 114 -15.75 -12.39 5.66
C THR A 114 -14.25 -12.37 5.92
N ARG A 115 -13.88 -11.90 7.12
CA ARG A 115 -12.51 -12.00 7.59
C ARG A 115 -12.27 -13.39 8.18
N VAL A 116 -11.20 -14.04 7.74
CA VAL A 116 -10.76 -15.32 8.29
C VAL A 116 -9.40 -15.16 8.99
N PRO A 117 -9.20 -15.74 10.18
CA PRO A 117 -7.88 -15.79 10.78
C PRO A 117 -6.98 -16.74 9.98
N MET A 118 -5.69 -16.44 9.90
CA MET A 118 -4.72 -17.41 9.41
C MET A 118 -4.43 -18.40 10.55
N PRO A 119 -4.60 -19.72 10.37
CA PRO A 119 -4.33 -20.70 11.41
C PRO A 119 -2.87 -20.64 11.86
N SER A 120 -2.64 -20.69 13.18
CA SER A 120 -1.27 -20.67 13.74
C SER A 120 -0.42 -21.83 13.23
N SER A 121 -1.03 -23.00 12.98
CA SER A 121 -0.34 -24.17 12.41
C SER A 121 0.35 -23.87 11.08
N ILE A 122 -0.26 -23.04 10.23
CA ILE A 122 0.33 -22.65 8.94
C ILE A 122 1.49 -21.69 9.16
N THR A 123 1.30 -20.67 10.00
CA THR A 123 2.36 -19.69 10.28
C THR A 123 3.57 -20.31 11.00
N ASP A 124 3.31 -21.27 11.88
CA ASP A 124 4.33 -22.06 12.59
C ASP A 124 5.11 -22.94 11.61
N ASN A 125 4.43 -23.58 10.65
CA ASN A 125 5.09 -24.36 9.60
C ASN A 125 5.97 -23.49 8.71
N ILE A 126 5.52 -22.30 8.30
CA ILE A 126 6.34 -21.36 7.52
C ILE A 126 7.61 -21.00 8.29
N ASN A 127 7.46 -20.66 9.58
CA ASN A 127 8.59 -20.32 10.44
C ASN A 127 9.56 -21.48 10.61
N LYS A 128 9.04 -22.68 10.89
CA LYS A 128 9.83 -23.91 11.04
C LYS A 128 10.61 -24.23 9.77
N ASP A 129 9.96 -24.23 8.61
CA ASP A 129 10.57 -24.55 7.32
C ASP A 129 11.66 -23.54 6.93
N ALA A 130 11.44 -22.26 7.23
CA ALA A 130 12.34 -21.19 6.84
C ALA A 130 13.46 -20.91 7.85
N GLY A 131 13.40 -21.51 9.05
CA GLY A 131 14.27 -21.24 10.19
C GLY A 131 14.08 -19.84 10.77
N THR A 132 12.85 -19.33 10.75
CA THR A 132 12.50 -17.96 11.16
C THR A 132 11.58 -17.95 12.37
N ASN A 133 11.35 -16.76 12.95
CA ASN A 133 10.40 -16.53 14.03
C ASN A 133 9.61 -15.24 13.75
N ILE A 134 8.93 -15.20 12.62
CA ILE A 134 8.16 -14.06 12.13
C ILE A 134 6.83 -13.97 12.86
N ASP A 135 6.42 -12.73 13.14
CA ASP A 135 5.11 -12.38 13.68
C ASP A 135 4.06 -12.22 12.57
N PHE A 136 3.42 -13.33 12.20
CA PHE A 136 2.38 -13.32 11.17
C PHE A 136 1.08 -12.66 11.62
N ASP A 137 0.79 -12.61 12.91
CA ASP A 137 -0.35 -11.87 13.44
C ASP A 137 -0.15 -10.37 13.24
N LYS A 138 1.06 -9.88 13.53
CA LYS A 138 1.43 -8.48 13.29
C LYS A 138 1.41 -8.14 11.80
N LEU A 139 1.93 -9.03 10.96
CA LEU A 139 1.87 -8.88 9.50
C LEU A 139 0.42 -8.78 9.02
N SER A 140 -0.44 -9.73 9.41
CA SER A 140 -1.86 -9.75 9.05
C SER A 140 -2.59 -8.48 9.52
N ALA A 141 -2.29 -8.00 10.73
CA ALA A 141 -2.84 -6.75 11.25
C ALA A 141 -2.45 -5.53 10.41
N TRP A 142 -1.21 -5.47 9.91
CA TRP A 142 -0.76 -4.41 9.02
C TRP A 142 -1.34 -4.48 7.60
N GLU A 143 -1.65 -5.68 7.13
CA GLU A 143 -2.30 -5.93 5.83
C GLU A 143 -3.83 -5.79 5.88
N GLY A 144 -4.40 -5.61 7.08
CA GLY A 144 -5.83 -5.41 7.27
C GLY A 144 -6.65 -6.70 7.36
N GLY A 145 -6.01 -7.84 7.61
CA GLY A 145 -6.62 -9.16 7.78
C GLY A 145 -6.76 -9.96 6.47
N ALA A 146 -7.24 -11.20 6.58
CA ALA A 146 -7.46 -12.07 5.42
C ALA A 146 -8.93 -12.07 4.97
N TYR A 147 -9.17 -11.90 3.68
CA TYR A 147 -10.52 -11.81 3.09
C TYR A 147 -10.83 -12.99 2.17
N THR A 148 -12.00 -13.61 2.33
CA THR A 148 -12.43 -14.73 1.46
C THR A 148 -13.04 -14.29 0.13
N GLN A 149 -13.54 -13.05 0.08
CA GLN A 149 -14.06 -12.46 -1.13
C GLN A 149 -13.04 -11.49 -1.72
N GLY A 150 -12.94 -11.50 -3.05
CA GLY A 150 -12.11 -10.55 -3.78
C GLY A 150 -12.53 -9.11 -3.52
N TYR A 151 -11.56 -8.22 -3.42
CA TYR A 151 -11.75 -6.78 -3.34
C TYR A 151 -10.71 -6.05 -4.20
N ILE A 152 -10.91 -4.75 -4.41
CA ILE A 152 -9.99 -3.89 -5.18
C ILE A 152 -9.55 -2.69 -4.34
N PRO A 153 -8.31 -2.68 -3.81
CA PRO A 153 -7.74 -1.53 -3.10
C PRO A 153 -7.17 -0.47 -4.07
N TRP A 154 -7.96 -0.08 -5.08
CA TRP A 154 -7.60 0.87 -6.14
C TRP A 154 -8.61 2.01 -6.25
N TRP A 155 -8.14 3.18 -6.68
CA TRP A 155 -8.95 4.35 -7.03
C TRP A 155 -8.36 5.14 -8.23
N PRO A 156 -9.17 5.91 -8.99
CA PRO A 156 -8.64 6.84 -9.98
C PRO A 156 -7.78 7.96 -9.37
N HIS A 157 -6.53 8.15 -9.83
CA HIS A 157 -5.75 9.33 -9.46
C HIS A 157 -6.09 10.53 -10.35
N MET A 158 -6.22 11.69 -9.69
CA MET A 158 -6.58 12.97 -10.29
C MET A 158 -5.51 14.02 -9.96
N LYS A 159 -5.09 14.80 -10.96
CA LYS A 159 -4.29 16.02 -10.75
C LYS A 159 -5.19 17.22 -10.98
N GLY A 160 -5.69 17.81 -9.89
CA GLY A 160 -6.82 18.74 -9.96
C GLY A 160 -8.08 17.97 -10.36
N ASP A 161 -8.74 18.41 -11.43
CA ASP A 161 -9.96 17.79 -11.98
C ASP A 161 -9.70 16.89 -13.21
N THR A 162 -8.42 16.70 -13.56
CA THR A 162 -8.00 15.91 -14.73
C THR A 162 -7.46 14.55 -14.29
N PRO A 163 -7.91 13.43 -14.91
CA PRO A 163 -7.34 12.12 -14.64
C PRO A 163 -5.87 12.07 -15.05
N THR A 164 -5.04 11.43 -14.24
CA THR A 164 -3.65 11.18 -14.60
C THR A 164 -3.55 9.83 -15.31
N ILE A 165 -3.64 9.85 -16.64
CA ILE A 165 -3.51 8.64 -17.44
C ILE A 165 -2.03 8.39 -17.71
N GLN A 166 -1.47 7.30 -17.16
CA GLN A 166 -0.07 6.96 -17.40
C GLN A 166 0.04 6.12 -18.68
N ALA A 167 0.22 6.79 -19.81
CA ALA A 167 0.55 6.14 -21.07
C ALA A 167 1.97 5.56 -21.01
N MET A 168 2.09 4.22 -21.03
CA MET A 168 3.28 3.46 -21.45
C MET A 168 4.60 3.53 -20.65
N SER A 169 4.72 4.21 -19.51
CA SER A 169 6.05 4.31 -18.87
C SER A 169 6.53 3.05 -18.10
N ASP A 170 5.65 2.09 -17.76
CA ASP A 170 5.98 1.09 -16.72
C ASP A 170 5.84 -0.41 -17.08
N SER A 171 5.53 -0.80 -18.32
CA SER A 171 5.48 -2.24 -18.65
C SER A 171 5.52 -2.50 -20.15
N SER A 172 6.57 -3.18 -20.61
CA SER A 172 6.68 -4.16 -21.73
C SER A 172 5.71 -4.16 -22.93
N GLY A 173 4.98 -3.08 -23.19
CA GLY A 173 4.00 -2.92 -24.27
C GLY A 173 2.78 -3.85 -24.23
N THR A 174 2.58 -4.63 -23.16
CA THR A 174 1.58 -5.74 -23.15
C THR A 174 0.26 -5.38 -22.44
N VAL A 175 0.21 -4.26 -21.71
CA VAL A 175 -0.99 -3.85 -20.94
C VAL A 175 -1.52 -2.54 -21.50
N GLY A 176 -2.82 -2.51 -21.81
CA GLY A 176 -3.50 -1.30 -22.25
C GLY A 176 -3.32 -0.16 -21.24
N PRO A 177 -3.22 1.10 -21.69
CA PRO A 177 -3.15 2.27 -20.82
C PRO A 177 -4.38 2.33 -19.88
N ARG A 178 -4.15 2.57 -18.58
CA ARG A 178 -5.19 2.65 -17.53
C ARG A 178 -4.97 3.86 -16.64
N ILE A 179 -6.03 4.29 -15.98
CA ILE A 179 -5.90 5.16 -14.81
C ILE A 179 -5.19 4.37 -13.70
N LYS A 180 -4.29 5.03 -12.97
CA LYS A 180 -3.64 4.48 -11.77
C LYS A 180 -3.98 5.34 -10.58
N GLY A 181 -3.99 4.77 -9.38
CA GLY A 181 -4.25 5.52 -8.16
C GLY A 181 -4.43 4.62 -6.94
N ASP A 182 -4.05 5.11 -5.76
CA ASP A 182 -4.33 4.43 -4.49
C ASP A 182 -5.44 5.14 -3.70
N LEU A 183 -5.84 4.52 -2.60
CA LEU A 183 -6.77 5.09 -1.62
C LEU A 183 -6.29 6.43 -1.03
N GLY A 184 -4.97 6.71 -1.08
CA GLY A 184 -4.36 7.96 -0.66
C GLY A 184 -4.35 9.03 -1.75
N GLY A 185 -4.78 8.69 -2.97
CA GLY A 185 -4.76 9.57 -4.12
C GLY A 185 -3.36 9.77 -4.71
N GLU A 186 -2.49 8.75 -4.74
CA GLU A 186 -1.21 8.78 -5.46
C GLU A 186 -1.23 7.99 -6.77
N ALA A 187 -0.61 8.53 -7.83
CA ALA A 187 -0.62 8.01 -9.21
C ALA A 187 -0.05 6.58 -9.44
N LYS A 188 0.58 5.95 -8.45
CA LYS A 188 1.49 4.82 -8.67
C LYS A 188 0.87 3.44 -8.48
N ASN A 189 -0.36 3.36 -8.00
CA ASN A 189 -0.98 2.09 -7.64
C ASN A 189 -1.58 1.36 -8.87
N LYS A 190 -1.30 0.06 -8.92
CA LYS A 190 -1.62 -0.90 -9.99
C LYS A 190 -2.48 -2.06 -9.48
N SER A 191 -3.27 -1.82 -8.43
CA SER A 191 -4.01 -2.86 -7.71
C SER A 191 -4.97 -3.59 -8.64
N GLY A 192 -4.99 -4.92 -8.50
CA GLY A 192 -6.01 -5.77 -9.07
C GLY A 192 -6.85 -6.47 -8.01
N ALA A 193 -7.53 -7.53 -8.43
CA ALA A 193 -8.31 -8.38 -7.54
C ALA A 193 -7.41 -8.93 -6.43
N THR A 194 -7.75 -8.57 -5.20
CA THR A 194 -6.99 -8.92 -4.00
C THR A 194 -7.84 -9.83 -3.13
N VAL A 195 -7.23 -10.89 -2.57
CA VAL A 195 -7.85 -11.84 -1.64
C VAL A 195 -6.90 -12.12 -0.48
N GLY A 196 -7.39 -12.79 0.56
CA GLY A 196 -6.57 -13.20 1.68
C GLY A 196 -5.88 -12.00 2.34
N VAL A 197 -4.65 -12.20 2.80
CA VAL A 197 -3.80 -11.17 3.40
C VAL A 197 -3.06 -10.44 2.28
N GLY A 198 -3.77 -9.57 1.54
CA GLY A 198 -3.16 -8.71 0.53
C GLY A 198 -2.61 -9.43 -0.72
N VAL A 199 -3.11 -10.62 -1.06
CA VAL A 199 -2.67 -11.37 -2.25
C VAL A 199 -3.27 -10.73 -3.52
N ASP A 200 -2.51 -9.87 -4.19
CA ASP A 200 -2.92 -9.17 -5.41
C ASP A 200 -2.68 -10.01 -6.67
N LEU A 201 -3.78 -10.47 -7.27
CA LEU A 201 -3.77 -11.27 -8.50
C LEU A 201 -3.46 -10.40 -9.74
N GLY A 202 -3.85 -9.13 -9.75
CA GLY A 202 -3.67 -8.26 -10.92
C GLY A 202 -2.24 -7.84 -11.19
N GLN A 203 -1.39 -7.84 -10.16
CA GLN A 203 0.05 -7.59 -10.31
C GLN A 203 0.86 -8.86 -10.63
N SER A 204 0.18 -10.00 -10.66
CA SER A 204 0.77 -11.31 -10.96
C SER A 204 0.36 -11.81 -12.34
N SER A 205 1.17 -12.73 -12.89
CA SER A 205 0.79 -13.52 -14.06
C SER A 205 0.40 -14.93 -13.64
N ALA A 206 -0.53 -15.55 -14.36
CA ALA A 206 -0.97 -16.93 -14.10
C ALA A 206 0.21 -17.90 -14.06
N ALA A 207 1.15 -17.79 -15.01
CA ALA A 207 2.33 -18.65 -15.05
C ALA A 207 3.31 -18.37 -13.90
N GLY A 208 3.49 -17.11 -13.51
CA GLY A 208 4.37 -16.73 -12.40
C GLY A 208 3.85 -17.22 -11.06
N PHE A 209 2.63 -16.83 -10.73
CA PHE A 209 1.99 -17.20 -9.47
C PHE A 209 1.66 -18.70 -9.42
N GLY A 210 1.31 -19.31 -10.55
CA GLY A 210 1.13 -20.76 -10.65
C GLY A 210 2.35 -21.55 -10.18
N ARG A 211 3.57 -21.10 -10.51
CA ARG A 211 4.82 -21.72 -10.00
C ARG A 211 4.99 -21.55 -8.50
N VAL A 212 4.58 -20.41 -7.94
CA VAL A 212 4.60 -20.16 -6.49
C VAL A 212 3.65 -21.14 -5.79
N LEU A 213 2.44 -21.32 -6.32
CA LEU A 213 1.47 -22.29 -5.82
C LEU A 213 2.02 -23.73 -5.92
N ASP A 214 2.60 -24.12 -7.06
CA ASP A 214 3.16 -25.46 -7.24
C ASP A 214 4.33 -25.75 -6.31
N LYS A 215 5.17 -24.74 -6.02
CA LYS A 215 6.27 -24.87 -5.06
C LYS A 215 5.73 -25.06 -3.65
N SER A 216 4.75 -24.25 -3.24
CA SER A 216 4.15 -24.33 -1.91
C SER A 216 3.39 -25.64 -1.69
N ASN A 217 2.73 -26.18 -2.74
CA ASN A 217 1.94 -27.40 -2.67
C ASN A 217 2.73 -28.67 -2.40
N LYS A 218 4.07 -28.64 -2.53
CA LYS A 218 4.95 -29.80 -2.26
C LYS A 218 5.21 -30.04 -0.77
N LYS A 219 4.64 -29.21 0.11
CA LYS A 219 4.82 -29.26 1.57
C LYS A 219 3.65 -29.95 2.26
N ALA A 220 3.80 -30.26 3.54
CA ALA A 220 2.88 -31.12 4.32
C ALA A 220 1.42 -30.61 4.44
N ASP A 221 1.17 -29.36 4.08
CA ASP A 221 -0.11 -28.65 4.15
C ASP A 221 -0.62 -28.20 2.76
N GLY A 222 -0.17 -28.89 1.70
CA GLY A 222 -0.65 -28.69 0.34
C GLY A 222 -2.12 -29.06 0.14
N LEU A 223 -2.68 -28.55 -0.95
CA LEU A 223 -3.95 -28.99 -1.51
C LEU A 223 -3.77 -30.31 -2.26
N THR A 224 -4.85 -31.08 -2.40
CA THR A 224 -4.88 -32.18 -3.37
C THR A 224 -4.72 -31.64 -4.79
N GLU A 225 -4.33 -32.50 -5.75
CA GLU A 225 -4.14 -32.08 -7.14
C GLU A 225 -5.42 -31.45 -7.75
N ASP A 226 -6.58 -32.03 -7.46
CA ASP A 226 -7.87 -31.53 -7.93
C ASP A 226 -8.24 -30.19 -7.27
N GLU A 227 -8.00 -30.03 -5.96
CA GLU A 227 -8.21 -28.77 -5.26
C GLU A 227 -7.29 -27.67 -5.79
N LEU A 228 -6.02 -27.97 -6.02
CA LEU A 228 -5.06 -27.01 -6.58
C LEU A 228 -5.46 -26.60 -7.99
N LYS A 229 -5.88 -27.55 -8.82
CA LYS A 229 -6.35 -27.29 -10.19
C LYS A 229 -7.61 -26.42 -10.17
N ALA A 230 -8.57 -26.73 -9.28
CA ALA A 230 -9.79 -25.95 -9.12
C ALA A 230 -9.49 -24.52 -8.65
N LEU A 231 -8.60 -24.35 -7.66
CA LEU A 231 -8.18 -23.04 -7.17
C LEU A 231 -7.52 -22.23 -8.29
N LYS A 232 -6.57 -22.81 -9.03
CA LYS A 232 -5.92 -22.17 -10.17
C LYS A 232 -6.93 -21.69 -11.21
N ALA A 233 -7.90 -22.53 -11.58
CA ALA A 233 -8.94 -22.17 -12.52
C ALA A 233 -9.84 -21.02 -12.02
N LYS A 234 -10.13 -20.97 -10.70
CA LYS A 234 -10.90 -19.86 -10.10
C LYS A 234 -10.16 -18.52 -10.19
N ILE A 235 -8.87 -18.50 -9.91
CA ILE A 235 -8.10 -17.23 -9.83
C ILE A 235 -7.49 -16.80 -11.17
N GLU A 236 -7.33 -17.72 -12.12
CA GLU A 236 -6.72 -17.46 -13.43
C GLU A 236 -7.29 -16.24 -14.17
N PRO A 237 -8.63 -16.06 -14.22
CA PRO A 237 -9.22 -14.95 -14.98
C PRO A 237 -8.90 -13.56 -14.42
N TYR A 238 -8.40 -13.46 -13.18
CA TYR A 238 -8.13 -12.18 -12.51
C TYR A 238 -6.68 -11.69 -12.71
N PHE A 239 -5.78 -12.54 -13.21
CA PHE A 239 -4.38 -12.15 -13.41
C PHE A 239 -4.22 -11.05 -14.46
N ASN A 240 -3.24 -10.16 -14.25
CA ASN A 240 -2.92 -9.01 -15.10
C ASN A 240 -4.07 -7.99 -15.28
N LYS A 241 -5.20 -8.13 -14.59
CA LYS A 241 -6.26 -7.13 -14.55
C LYS A 241 -5.99 -6.16 -13.41
N GLN A 242 -5.88 -4.88 -13.74
CA GLN A 242 -5.57 -3.80 -12.81
C GLN A 242 -6.57 -2.64 -12.95
N GLY A 243 -6.72 -1.83 -11.92
CA GLY A 243 -7.54 -0.61 -11.96
C GLY A 243 -8.99 -0.84 -12.39
N GLY A 244 -9.53 0.02 -13.25
CA GLY A 244 -10.94 -0.02 -13.66
C GLY A 244 -11.36 -1.33 -14.34
N GLU A 245 -10.51 -2.00 -15.12
CA GLU A 245 -10.86 -3.33 -15.66
C GLU A 245 -10.90 -4.39 -14.55
N ALA A 246 -9.98 -4.35 -13.57
CA ALA A 246 -10.05 -5.29 -12.45
C ALA A 246 -11.34 -5.10 -11.66
N CYS A 247 -11.72 -3.83 -11.46
CA CYS A 247 -12.96 -3.52 -10.78
C CYS A 247 -14.17 -4.02 -11.57
N LYS A 248 -14.29 -3.64 -12.84
CA LYS A 248 -15.42 -4.06 -13.67
C LYS A 248 -15.51 -5.59 -13.73
N TYR A 249 -14.38 -6.25 -13.92
CA TYR A 249 -14.33 -7.71 -13.99
C TYR A 249 -14.76 -8.36 -12.67
N LEU A 250 -14.28 -7.87 -11.52
CA LEU A 250 -14.65 -8.42 -10.22
C LEU A 250 -16.10 -8.11 -9.81
N GLN A 251 -16.66 -6.98 -10.25
CA GLN A 251 -18.08 -6.68 -10.10
C GLN A 251 -18.96 -7.66 -10.88
N ASP A 252 -18.59 -7.96 -12.12
CA ASP A 252 -19.34 -8.88 -13.00
C ASP A 252 -19.11 -10.36 -12.61
N HIS A 253 -17.93 -10.65 -12.07
CA HIS A 253 -17.48 -11.99 -11.69
C HIS A 253 -16.94 -11.94 -10.26
N PRO A 254 -17.79 -12.04 -9.23
CA PRO A 254 -17.32 -12.04 -7.85
C PRO A 254 -16.45 -13.24 -7.53
N LEU A 255 -15.23 -12.99 -7.04
CA LEU A 255 -14.32 -14.04 -6.57
C LEU A 255 -14.65 -14.41 -5.13
N ASN A 256 -15.12 -15.64 -4.91
CA ASN A 256 -15.36 -16.19 -3.58
C ASN A 256 -14.49 -17.43 -3.39
N LEU A 257 -13.66 -17.43 -2.35
CA LEU A 257 -12.78 -18.53 -2.00
C LEU A 257 -13.15 -19.09 -0.63
N THR A 258 -12.91 -20.38 -0.45
CA THR A 258 -13.04 -21.04 0.84
C THR A 258 -11.91 -20.64 1.78
N GLU A 259 -12.10 -20.84 3.08
CA GLU A 259 -11.04 -20.60 4.08
C GLU A 259 -9.78 -21.43 3.78
N LYS A 260 -9.94 -22.71 3.38
CA LYS A 260 -8.82 -23.58 2.99
C LYS A 260 -8.03 -23.01 1.80
N GLU A 261 -8.72 -22.52 0.78
CA GLU A 261 -8.09 -21.88 -0.39
C GLU A 261 -7.35 -20.59 0.01
N ILE A 262 -7.96 -19.73 0.83
CA ILE A 262 -7.32 -18.50 1.33
C ILE A 262 -6.08 -18.81 2.15
N ASN A 263 -6.17 -19.79 3.05
CA ASN A 263 -5.05 -20.20 3.89
C ASN A 263 -3.87 -20.71 3.05
N PHE A 264 -4.16 -21.49 2.00
CA PHE A 264 -3.13 -21.94 1.06
C PHE A 264 -2.53 -20.77 0.25
N LEU A 265 -3.36 -19.84 -0.24
CA LEU A 265 -2.88 -18.66 -0.96
C LEU A 265 -1.99 -17.76 -0.09
N ASN A 266 -2.40 -17.49 1.14
CA ASN A 266 -1.64 -16.69 2.10
C ASN A 266 -0.29 -17.36 2.39
N LYS A 267 -0.29 -18.68 2.61
CA LYS A 267 0.94 -19.44 2.79
C LYS A 267 1.88 -19.27 1.61
N ALA A 268 1.40 -19.56 0.40
CA ALA A 268 2.22 -19.52 -0.80
C ALA A 268 2.80 -18.10 -1.04
N ALA A 269 1.99 -17.06 -0.86
CA ALA A 269 2.42 -15.67 -0.99
C ALA A 269 3.44 -15.26 0.09
N HIS A 270 3.22 -15.64 1.35
CA HIS A 270 4.15 -15.35 2.44
C HIS A 270 5.49 -16.08 2.28
N GLU A 271 5.49 -17.34 1.84
CA GLU A 271 6.71 -18.09 1.55
C GLU A 271 7.55 -17.44 0.45
N ASP A 272 6.91 -17.01 -0.64
CA ASP A 272 7.59 -16.34 -1.76
C ASP A 272 8.16 -14.97 -1.35
N ALA A 273 7.38 -14.19 -0.60
CA ALA A 273 7.84 -12.92 -0.06
C ALA A 273 8.98 -13.08 0.95
N LEU A 274 8.95 -14.14 1.77
CA LEU A 274 10.02 -14.45 2.71
C LEU A 274 11.30 -14.85 2.00
N ASP A 275 11.23 -15.68 0.97
CA ASP A 275 12.40 -16.03 0.15
C ASP A 275 13.00 -14.78 -0.50
N THR A 276 12.16 -13.86 -0.97
CA THR A 276 12.58 -12.57 -1.54
C THR A 276 13.23 -11.67 -0.49
N ALA A 277 12.65 -11.56 0.71
CA ALA A 277 13.20 -10.78 1.81
C ALA A 277 14.57 -11.32 2.27
N LYS A 278 14.69 -12.64 2.45
CA LYS A 278 15.96 -13.32 2.77
C LYS A 278 17.03 -13.06 1.72
N SER A 279 16.67 -13.21 0.45
CA SER A 279 17.59 -13.00 -0.67
C SER A 279 18.04 -11.54 -0.77
N SER A 280 17.12 -10.58 -0.61
CA SER A 280 17.43 -9.15 -0.64
C SER A 280 18.37 -8.74 0.50
N TYR A 281 18.12 -9.25 1.70
CA TYR A 281 18.97 -9.05 2.86
C TYR A 281 20.38 -9.62 2.64
N ALA A 282 20.48 -10.88 2.22
CA ALA A 282 21.76 -11.55 2.00
C ALA A 282 22.60 -10.86 0.90
N ASN A 283 21.95 -10.42 -0.18
CA ASN A 283 22.62 -9.67 -1.26
C ASN A 283 23.16 -8.33 -0.76
N TRP A 284 22.36 -7.59 0.01
CA TRP A 284 22.81 -6.32 0.60
C TRP A 284 24.02 -6.54 1.51
N VAL A 285 24.00 -7.54 2.39
CA VAL A 285 25.15 -7.86 3.27
C VAL A 285 26.40 -8.20 2.45
N LYS A 286 26.26 -9.00 1.39
CA LYS A 286 27.38 -9.38 0.51
C LYS A 286 27.98 -8.17 -0.22
N GLU A 287 27.16 -7.20 -0.61
CA GLU A 287 27.58 -5.95 -1.24
C GLU A 287 28.29 -5.01 -0.24
N ASN A 288 28.01 -5.13 1.06
CA ASN A 288 28.52 -4.27 2.13
C ASN A 288 29.47 -5.05 3.08
N LYS A 289 30.56 -5.58 2.51
CA LYS A 289 31.51 -6.51 3.15
C LYS A 289 32.14 -6.05 4.46
N GLU A 290 32.11 -4.75 4.75
CA GLU A 290 32.69 -4.18 5.97
C GLU A 290 31.78 -4.35 7.20
N VAL A 291 30.55 -4.83 7.02
CA VAL A 291 29.62 -5.02 8.13
C VAL A 291 29.56 -6.47 8.58
N ASN A 292 29.87 -6.72 9.85
CA ASN A 292 29.66 -8.02 10.49
C ASN A 292 28.17 -8.23 10.77
N ALA A 293 27.42 -8.64 9.74
CA ALA A 293 25.99 -8.84 9.83
C ALA A 293 25.64 -10.29 10.22
N LYS A 294 24.64 -10.42 11.11
CA LYS A 294 23.99 -11.70 11.40
C LYS A 294 23.31 -12.27 10.15
N LYS A 295 23.11 -13.59 10.09
CA LYS A 295 22.22 -14.17 9.07
C LYS A 295 20.78 -13.72 9.31
N PHE A 296 19.95 -13.71 8.27
CA PHE A 296 18.54 -13.34 8.39
C PHE A 296 17.81 -14.13 9.51
N THR A 297 18.07 -15.43 9.61
CA THR A 297 17.48 -16.35 10.60
C THR A 297 17.97 -16.09 12.04
N GLU A 298 19.06 -15.34 12.20
CA GLU A 298 19.65 -14.97 13.50
C GLU A 298 19.21 -13.56 13.96
N LEU A 299 18.44 -12.84 13.14
CA LEU A 299 17.81 -11.57 13.50
C LEU A 299 16.67 -11.80 14.52
N THR A 300 16.30 -10.75 15.26
CA THR A 300 15.16 -10.84 16.19
C THR A 300 13.83 -11.01 15.43
N ARG A 301 12.79 -11.49 16.13
CA ARG A 301 11.43 -11.62 15.59
C ARG A 301 10.97 -10.32 14.93
N GLU A 302 11.19 -9.18 15.56
CA GLU A 302 10.76 -7.87 15.09
C GLU A 302 11.51 -7.44 13.84
N GLN A 303 12.82 -7.70 13.77
CA GLN A 303 13.65 -7.43 12.59
C GLN A 303 13.22 -8.29 11.40
N GLN A 304 13.02 -9.60 11.60
CA GLN A 304 12.55 -10.51 10.54
C GLN A 304 11.16 -10.11 10.04
N THR A 305 10.25 -9.78 10.97
CA THR A 305 8.88 -9.35 10.66
C THR A 305 8.87 -8.03 9.92
N ALA A 306 9.68 -7.05 10.33
CA ALA A 306 9.77 -5.75 9.66
C ALA A 306 10.31 -5.88 8.23
N LEU A 307 11.33 -6.73 8.02
CA LEU A 307 11.86 -7.01 6.68
C LEU A 307 10.83 -7.72 5.81
N LEU A 308 10.15 -8.76 6.31
CA LEU A 308 9.10 -9.43 5.55
C LEU A 308 7.97 -8.47 5.21
N SER A 309 7.43 -7.73 6.19
CA SER A 309 6.34 -6.79 5.98
C SER A 309 6.68 -5.73 4.94
N ASN A 310 7.88 -5.16 5.02
CA ASN A 310 8.32 -4.16 4.05
C ASN A 310 8.52 -4.77 2.66
N GLY A 311 9.07 -5.98 2.60
CA GLY A 311 9.21 -6.74 1.35
C GLY A 311 7.87 -7.09 0.73
N TYR A 312 6.90 -7.53 1.52
CA TYR A 312 5.54 -7.87 1.07
C TYR A 312 4.86 -6.66 0.43
N GLN A 313 4.97 -5.50 1.07
CA GLN A 313 4.34 -4.27 0.60
C GLN A 313 4.99 -3.68 -0.67
N TYR A 314 6.31 -3.83 -0.85
CA TYR A 314 7.07 -3.14 -1.89
C TYR A 314 7.78 -4.08 -2.89
N GLY A 315 7.55 -5.38 -2.79
CA GLY A 315 8.23 -6.43 -3.56
C GLY A 315 9.66 -6.76 -3.08
N SER A 316 10.33 -5.86 -2.36
CA SER A 316 11.57 -6.16 -1.63
C SER A 316 11.77 -5.17 -0.47
N PRO A 317 12.46 -5.58 0.61
CA PRO A 317 12.74 -4.68 1.72
C PRO A 317 13.62 -3.50 1.26
N LYS A 318 13.26 -2.29 1.67
CA LYS A 318 14.04 -1.08 1.35
C LYS A 318 15.46 -1.19 1.89
N LYS A 319 16.46 -0.80 1.09
CA LYS A 319 17.88 -0.83 1.49
C LYS A 319 18.16 -0.09 2.79
N ALA A 320 17.55 1.08 3.01
CA ALA A 320 17.70 1.84 4.25
C ALA A 320 17.16 1.10 5.50
N LEU A 321 16.11 0.28 5.35
CA LEU A 321 15.62 -0.56 6.43
C LEU A 321 16.61 -1.70 6.75
N ILE A 322 17.17 -2.33 5.71
CA ILE A 322 18.22 -3.34 5.88
C ILE A 322 19.43 -2.73 6.58
N GLU A 323 19.90 -1.56 6.13
CA GLU A 323 21.04 -0.86 6.73
C GLU A 323 20.81 -0.56 8.21
N ALA A 324 19.64 -0.02 8.58
CA ALA A 324 19.31 0.26 9.98
C ALA A 324 19.41 -0.99 10.85
N ILE A 325 18.85 -2.12 10.38
CA ILE A 325 18.90 -3.40 11.10
C ILE A 325 20.33 -3.93 11.21
N VAL A 326 21.08 -3.90 10.12
CA VAL A 326 22.45 -4.44 10.06
C VAL A 326 23.42 -3.61 10.90
N THR A 327 23.27 -2.30 10.92
CA THR A 327 24.10 -1.39 11.74
C THR A 327 23.64 -1.29 13.19
N GLY A 328 22.46 -1.81 13.53
CA GLY A 328 21.86 -1.65 14.86
C GLY A 328 21.40 -0.22 15.15
N ASP A 329 21.40 0.68 14.17
CA ASP A 329 21.07 2.09 14.34
C ASP A 329 19.57 2.32 14.12
N ARG A 330 18.82 2.38 15.23
CA ARG A 330 17.37 2.59 15.19
C ARG A 330 16.96 3.98 14.67
N ASP A 331 17.85 4.97 14.72
CA ASP A 331 17.54 6.32 14.22
C ASP A 331 17.58 6.36 12.69
N LYS A 332 18.29 5.42 12.05
CA LYS A 332 18.28 5.20 10.59
C LYS A 332 17.04 4.48 10.06
N ILE A 333 16.17 3.94 10.93
CA ILE A 333 14.91 3.35 10.48
C ILE A 333 14.15 4.42 9.66
N PRO A 334 13.65 4.12 8.46
CA PRO A 334 12.90 5.08 7.68
C PRO A 334 11.73 5.70 8.47
N ALA A 335 11.55 7.02 8.41
CA ALA A 335 10.52 7.71 9.20
C ALA A 335 9.09 7.38 8.74
N LYS A 336 8.90 7.09 7.46
CA LYS A 336 7.59 6.88 6.81
C LYS A 336 7.39 5.42 6.39
N ILE A 337 7.51 4.50 7.35
CA ILE A 337 7.15 3.08 7.16
C ILE A 337 6.28 2.63 8.33
N ARG A 338 5.34 1.72 8.07
CA ARG A 338 4.39 1.24 9.09
C ARG A 338 5.07 0.36 10.16
N GLU A 339 6.22 -0.23 9.82
CA GLU A 339 7.01 -1.09 10.71
C GLU A 339 7.82 -0.29 11.73
N ARG A 340 7.91 1.05 11.58
CA ARG A 340 8.88 1.89 12.30
C ARG A 340 8.80 1.69 13.80
N ASP A 341 7.65 1.94 14.42
CA ASP A 341 7.55 1.95 15.88
C ASP A 341 7.78 0.55 16.46
N TYR A 342 7.30 -0.48 15.77
CA TYR A 342 7.50 -1.88 16.15
C TYR A 342 8.99 -2.25 16.17
N LEU A 343 9.73 -1.84 15.14
CA LEU A 343 11.16 -2.10 15.05
C LEU A 343 11.99 -1.20 15.98
N PHE A 344 11.65 0.09 16.07
CA PHE A 344 12.37 1.08 16.87
C PHE A 344 12.37 0.72 18.36
N ASN A 345 11.25 0.20 18.86
CA ASN A 345 11.12 -0.23 20.25
C ASN A 345 11.89 -1.52 20.56
N ALA A 346 12.15 -2.35 19.55
CA ALA A 346 12.87 -3.63 19.71
C ALA A 346 14.39 -3.50 19.53
N MET A 347 14.86 -2.41 18.89
CA MET A 347 16.28 -2.18 18.67
C MET A 347 16.92 -1.40 19.84
N PRO A 348 18.17 -1.73 20.23
CA PRO A 348 18.86 -1.03 21.30
C PRO A 348 19.02 0.46 20.97
N ALA A 349 18.99 1.29 22.01
CA ALA A 349 19.37 2.69 21.86
C ALA A 349 20.85 2.76 21.47
N VAL A 350 21.19 3.56 20.46
CA VAL A 350 22.59 3.87 20.20
C VAL A 350 23.12 4.62 21.43
N GLU A 351 24.12 4.05 22.11
CA GLU A 351 24.88 4.80 23.09
C GLU A 351 25.52 5.98 22.37
N LYS A 352 24.96 7.19 22.57
CA LYS A 352 25.61 8.41 22.10
C LYS A 352 26.96 8.48 22.81
N LYS A 353 28.03 8.18 22.08
CA LYS A 353 29.40 8.40 22.54
C LYS A 353 29.47 9.81 23.12
N PRO A 354 29.87 10.01 24.39
CA PRO A 354 29.89 11.34 24.98
C PRO A 354 30.69 12.27 24.09
N ALA A 355 30.14 13.45 23.83
CA ALA A 355 30.80 14.47 23.04
C ALA A 355 32.21 14.68 23.60
N ALA A 356 33.22 14.64 22.73
CA ALA A 356 34.59 14.91 23.12
C ALA A 356 34.62 16.25 23.88
N PRO A 357 35.31 16.33 25.03
CA PRO A 357 35.41 17.57 25.78
C PRO A 357 35.93 18.66 24.85
N ALA A 358 35.25 19.80 24.83
CA ALA A 358 35.62 20.93 24.01
C ALA A 358 37.09 21.28 24.28
N THR A 359 37.90 21.30 23.22
CA THR A 359 39.29 21.73 23.29
C THR A 359 39.34 23.13 23.91
N PRO A 360 40.12 23.36 24.98
CA PRO A 360 40.22 24.69 25.57
C PRO A 360 40.77 25.67 24.54
N ALA A 361 40.12 26.83 24.43
CA ALA A 361 40.50 27.89 23.52
C ALA A 361 41.95 28.32 23.78
N ALA A 362 42.74 28.45 22.71
CA ALA A 362 44.12 28.93 22.78
C ALA A 362 44.17 30.36 23.38
N PRO A 363 45.15 30.68 24.23
CA PRO A 363 45.26 31.99 24.84
C PRO A 363 45.55 33.07 23.79
N ALA A 364 44.84 34.20 23.91
CA ALA A 364 44.99 35.35 23.04
C ALA A 364 46.41 35.93 23.15
N ALA A 365 47.06 36.13 22.01
CA ALA A 365 48.38 36.75 21.93
C ALA A 365 48.31 38.22 22.39
N GLU A 366 49.06 38.53 23.46
CA GLU A 366 49.34 39.90 23.88
C GLU A 366 50.08 40.66 22.78
N LYS A 367 49.51 41.79 22.34
CA LYS A 367 50.24 42.81 21.60
C LYS A 367 51.07 43.61 22.59
N LYS A 368 52.40 43.54 22.47
CA LYS A 368 53.34 44.45 23.15
C LYS A 368 53.24 45.87 22.53
N PRO A 369 53.55 46.91 23.34
CA PRO A 369 53.15 48.31 23.10
C PRO A 369 53.86 48.99 21.92
#